data_AF-A0A941L8D7-F1
#
_entry.id   AF-A0A941L8D7-F1
#
_cell.length_a   1.000
_cell.length_b   1.000
_cell.length_c   1.000
_cell.angle_alpha   90.00
_cell.angle_beta   90.00
_cell.angle_gamma   90.00
#
_symmetry.space_group_name_H-M   'P 1'
#
loop_
_entity.id
_entity.type
_entity.pdbx_description
1 polymer ?
#
loop_
_entity_poly.entity_id
_entity_poly.type
_entity_poly.pdbx_seq_one_letter_code
_entity_poly.pdbx_strand_id
1 'polypeptide(L)' 'MKKRVTGIGGVFLKAQDPKATNEWYDKHLGIKSGQWGGTFIWRHAEDKEKMGYTAWSIFKNDTTYTN' A
#
# COMPACT_ATOMS: atom_id res chain seq x y z
N MET A 1 -27.86 -3.95 8.79
CA MET A 1 -27.42 -3.08 7.66
C MET A 1 -26.24 -3.73 6.96
N LYS A 2 -26.18 -3.70 5.62
CA LYS A 2 -25.06 -4.27 4.84
C LYS A 2 -23.83 -3.38 4.99
N LYS A 3 -22.68 -3.93 5.35
CA LYS A 3 -21.42 -3.19 5.43
C LYS A 3 -21.01 -2.72 4.03
N ARG A 4 -20.76 -1.42 3.89
CA ARG A 4 -20.35 -0.81 2.61
C ARG A 4 -18.83 -0.77 2.44
N VAL A 5 -18.10 -0.54 3.54
CA VAL A 5 -16.64 -0.56 3.56
C VAL A 5 -16.17 -1.95 3.96
N THR A 6 -15.35 -2.56 3.12
CA THR A 6 -14.87 -3.93 3.28
C THR A 6 -13.37 -4.02 3.59
N GLY A 7 -12.63 -2.91 3.46
CA GLY A 7 -11.19 -2.83 3.71
C GLY A 7 -10.57 -1.54 3.16
N ILE A 8 -9.24 -1.45 3.23
CA ILE A 8 -8.45 -0.36 2.62
C ILE A 8 -7.90 -0.84 1.28
N GLY A 9 -8.28 -0.18 0.18
CA GLY A 9 -7.85 -0.57 -1.16
C GLY A 9 -6.37 -0.26 -1.44
N GLY A 10 -5.87 0.87 -0.96
CA GLY A 10 -4.48 1.24 -1.15
C GLY A 10 -4.04 2.43 -0.29
N VAL A 11 -2.74 2.52 -0.05
CA VAL A 11 -2.05 3.65 0.57
C VAL A 11 -1.04 4.15 -0.44
N PHE A 12 -1.20 5.42 -0.83
CA PHE A 12 -0.39 6.05 -1.85
C PHE A 12 0.25 7.33 -1.30
N LEU A 13 1.57 7.43 -1.42
CA LEU A 13 2.35 8.54 -0.91
C LEU A 13 3.05 9.26 -2.06
N LYS A 14 3.29 10.56 -1.91
CA LYS A 14 4.17 11.34 -2.79
C LYS A 14 5.48 11.62 -2.06
N ALA A 15 6.61 11.49 -2.76
CA ALA A 15 7.94 11.81 -2.25
C ALA A 15 8.80 12.45 -3.34
N GLN A 16 9.79 13.25 -2.92
CA GLN A 16 10.80 13.80 -3.84
C GLN A 16 11.64 12.68 -4.47
N ASP A 17 12.07 11.71 -3.66
CA ASP A 17 12.78 10.51 -4.11
C ASP A 17 12.03 9.24 -3.70
N PRO A 18 11.13 8.73 -4.57
CA PRO A 18 10.39 7.50 -4.28
C PRO A 18 11.28 6.27 -4.10
N LYS A 19 12.44 6.23 -4.75
CA LYS A 19 13.36 5.09 -4.66
C LYS A 19 14.01 5.07 -3.28
N ALA A 20 14.62 6.16 -2.86
CA ALA A 20 15.23 6.28 -1.53
C ALA A 20 14.18 6.06 -0.41
N THR A 21 12.96 6.55 -0.61
CA THR A 21 11.87 6.35 0.36
C THR A 21 11.48 4.87 0.45
N ASN A 22 11.34 4.16 -0.68
CA ASN A 22 11.09 2.72 -0.67
C ASN A 22 12.22 1.93 0.00
N GLU A 23 13.49 2.27 -0.28
CA GLU A 23 14.65 1.62 0.35
C GLU A 23 14.66 1.84 1.87
N TRP A 24 14.25 3.02 2.33
CA TRP A 24 14.09 3.30 3.76
C TRP A 24 13.00 2.42 4.39
N TYR A 25 11.83 2.33 3.74
CA TYR A 25 10.72 1.50 4.19
C TYR A 25 11.06 0.00 4.22
N ASP A 26 11.83 -0.49 3.25
CA ASP A 26 12.34 -1.86 3.26
C ASP A 26 13.33 -2.06 4.42
N LYS A 27 14.37 -1.21 4.52
CA LYS A 27 15.42 -1.33 5.52
C LYS A 27 14.90 -1.26 6.96
N HIS A 28 13.98 -0.35 7.24
CA HIS A 28 13.55 -0.05 8.61
C HIS A 28 12.27 -0.76 9.02
N LEU A 29 11.38 -1.06 8.07
CA LEU A 29 10.06 -1.62 8.35
C LEU A 29 9.78 -2.93 7.61
N GLY A 30 10.70 -3.40 6.76
CA GLY A 30 10.53 -4.62 5.97
C GLY A 30 9.45 -4.50 4.89
N ILE A 31 9.04 -3.28 4.55
CA ILE A 31 7.99 -3.05 3.55
C ILE A 31 8.63 -3.07 2.16
N LYS A 32 8.65 -4.26 1.58
CA LYS A 32 9.18 -4.50 0.23
C LYS A 32 8.22 -3.97 -0.81
N SER A 33 8.71 -3.06 -1.63
CA SER A 33 7.99 -2.51 -2.78
C SER A 33 8.80 -2.76 -4.04
N GLY A 34 8.22 -3.47 -5.01
CA GLY A 34 8.83 -3.69 -6.31
C GLY A 34 8.65 -2.48 -7.23
N GLN A 35 9.02 -2.65 -8.50
CA GLN A 35 8.86 -1.63 -9.55
C GLN A 35 7.42 -1.08 -9.65
N TRP A 36 6.42 -1.90 -9.31
CA TRP A 36 5.00 -1.55 -9.37
C TRP A 36 4.36 -1.31 -7.99
N GLY A 37 5.19 -1.17 -6.94
CA GLY A 37 4.73 -1.04 -5.55
C GLY A 37 4.76 -2.36 -4.77
N GLY A 38 4.19 -2.32 -3.56
CA GLY A 38 4.04 -3.46 -2.65
C GLY A 38 2.57 -3.81 -2.42
N THR A 39 2.33 -5.02 -1.91
CA THR A 39 0.99 -5.48 -1.53
C THR A 39 1.01 -5.99 -0.11
N PHE A 40 0.18 -5.39 0.74
CA PHE A 40 -0.11 -5.94 2.07
C PHE A 40 -1.24 -6.95 1.95
N ILE A 41 -0.96 -8.16 2.43
CA ILE A 41 -1.93 -9.25 2.49
C ILE A 41 -2.41 -9.37 3.93
N TRP A 42 -3.72 -9.36 4.13
CA TRP A 42 -4.33 -9.45 5.46
C TRP A 42 -5.57 -10.34 5.44
N ARG A 43 -6.07 -10.74 6.62
CA ARG A 43 -7.27 -11.57 6.77
C ARG A 43 -8.43 -10.74 7.27
N HIS A 44 -9.63 -10.98 6.76
CA HIS A 44 -10.81 -10.29 7.27
C HIS A 44 -11.04 -10.64 8.75
N ALA A 45 -11.40 -9.64 9.55
CA ALA A 45 -11.61 -9.81 11.00
C ALA A 45 -12.75 -10.79 11.32
N GLU A 46 -13.78 -10.84 10.47
CA GLU A 46 -14.97 -11.68 10.65
C GLU A 46 -14.83 -13.07 10.04
N ASP A 47 -13.91 -13.23 9.09
CA ASP A 47 -13.65 -14.49 8.39
C ASP A 47 -12.16 -14.56 8.04
N LYS A 48 -11.43 -15.40 8.77
CA LYS A 48 -9.98 -15.53 8.61
C LYS A 48 -9.58 -16.23 7.32
N GLU A 49 -10.49 -16.99 6.68
CA GLU A 49 -10.21 -17.63 5.38
C GLU A 49 -10.31 -16.64 4.23
N LYS A 50 -11.02 -15.53 4.44
CA LYS A 50 -11.11 -14.45 3.47
C LYS A 50 -9.89 -13.54 3.55
N MET A 51 -9.18 -13.43 2.43
CA MET A 51 -8.02 -12.54 2.28
C MET A 51 -8.44 -11.16 1.76
N GLY A 52 -7.82 -10.12 2.31
CA GLY A 52 -7.83 -8.75 1.84
C GLY A 52 -6.45 -8.32 1.35
N TYR A 53 -6.45 -7.31 0.47
CA TYR A 53 -5.25 -6.79 -0.15
C TYR A 53 -5.27 -5.27 -0.10
N THR A 54 -4.12 -4.69 0.24
CA THR A 54 -3.93 -3.24 0.23
C THR A 54 -2.70 -2.92 -0.62
N ALA A 55 -2.91 -2.15 -1.68
CA ALA A 55 -1.82 -1.65 -2.50
C ALA A 55 -0.98 -0.64 -1.73
N TRP A 56 0.33 -0.64 -1.96
CA TRP A 56 1.27 0.33 -1.42
C TRP A 56 2.12 0.88 -2.54
N SER A 57 2.12 2.19 -2.73
CA SER A 57 3.01 2.81 -3.72
C SER A 57 3.43 4.20 -3.29
N ILE A 58 4.68 4.52 -3.61
CA ILE A 58 5.27 5.84 -3.42
C ILE A 58 5.55 6.41 -4.81
N PHE A 59 4.98 7.57 -5.09
CA PHE A 59 5.08 8.26 -6.36
C PHE A 59 5.94 9.51 -6.24
N LYS A 60 6.42 10.01 -7.38
CA LYS A 60 7.02 11.35 -7.42
C LYS A 60 5.97 12.42 -7.12
N ASN A 61 6.41 13.54 -6.55
CA ASN A 61 5.55 14.67 -6.21
C ASN A 61 4.76 15.24 -7.40
N ASP A 62 5.30 15.13 -8.61
CA ASP A 62 4.71 15.61 -9.86
C ASP A 62 3.78 14.59 -10.55
N THR A 63 3.51 13.44 -9.91
CA THR A 63 2.59 12.46 -10.50
C THR A 63 1.16 13.01 -10.61
N THR A 64 0.48 12.65 -11.68
CA THR A 64 -0.96 12.88 -11.89
C THR A 64 -1.81 11.66 -11.50
N TYR A 65 -1.19 10.56 -11.07
CA TYR A 65 -1.88 9.33 -10.72
C TYR A 65 -2.64 9.42 -9.38
N THR A 66 -2.21 10.33 -8.50
CA THR A 66 -2.83 10.57 -7.19
C THR A 66 -3.14 12.06 -7.04
N ASN A 67 -4.19 12.36 -6.26
CA ASN A 67 -4.75 13.71 -6.04
C ASN A 67 -3.70 14.78 -5.72
#